data_AF-A0A109N0V5-F1
#
_entry.id   AF-A0A109N0V5-F1
#
_cell.length_a   1.000
_cell.length_b   1.000
_cell.length_c   1.000
_cell.angle_alpha   90.00
_cell.angle_beta   90.00
_cell.angle_gamma   90.00
#
_symmetry.space_group_name_H-M   'P 1'
#
loop_
_entity.id
_entity.type
_entity.pdbx_description
1 polymer ?
#
loop_
_entity_poly.entity_id
_entity_poly.type
_entity_poly.pdbx_seq_one_letter_code
_entity_poly.pdbx_strand_id
1 'polypeptide(L)'
;MKMKKAFIGLTLLFMIVPGIANSANSIHPDAENDRGTILADWKFTRQHVKSGSIDKGNLMIEDTSKHGNDLEMATIGDAASPELKGLIQWSEEDYHDREGVDSLKFANQENGPSGRYFKTKKNAPINSEKFDNGFTIEAIFKLPAKTKTNNGLGLFSRQGKAVDLNKMDGDKKLLSALTLSSDQKIHWTSHPSNLTYNVSNWSRALNADEWYHLAVVNDGSATTLTLNSISDYGESEKAIGIAGLTGKGWNIGASEWSNKLDKLFAGNIEEIRIANKALTEKEWLVKDPRDDDPFEGSNKSMPLLTNKKNYNFVFIPDTQKYSSQNPEIFNSQMNWISKNTKKNHIIMNSFVGDIVDSDTEKQWQNSLSAISKLDKQHIPYMMAAGNHDYAAGNPFLTHYGPHRFQNKAYYKGSSQSGYSSFAIVKAGSYQYLVLIVDMKNLHKDLQWAEGVLDQHQDKPTILVSHDIIFPDVINNETIAAESANGRLIWKELVKDHNQVFMTVNGHYFGIAHQVKKNRAGNDVIQMVVNYQSDYRGGNGWLRLVEFNEKKNQLFFRTYSPYVDEMTKKERTYIDYKFLTGANNSFILDWDFKRRFTFK
;
A
#
# COMPACT_ATOMS: atom_id res chain seq x y z
N MET A 1 7.29 31.90 10.33
CA MET A 1 7.15 32.76 11.53
C MET A 1 6.08 32.14 12.43
N LYS A 2 6.46 31.22 13.34
CA LYS A 2 5.51 30.47 14.19
C LYS A 2 5.53 31.04 15.62
N MET A 3 4.37 31.47 16.10
CA MET A 3 4.17 32.08 17.42
C MET A 3 4.33 31.04 18.55
N LYS A 4 5.15 31.36 19.55
CA LYS A 4 5.24 30.67 20.84
C LYS A 4 4.05 31.06 21.72
N LYS A 5 3.34 30.08 22.28
CA LYS A 5 2.43 30.29 23.42
C LYS A 5 3.18 29.98 24.70
N ALA A 6 3.31 31.01 25.55
CA ALA A 6 3.83 30.93 26.90
C ALA A 6 2.79 30.28 27.83
N PHE A 7 3.23 29.38 28.71
CA PHE A 7 2.42 28.90 29.83
C PHE A 7 2.96 29.48 31.13
N ILE A 8 2.04 30.06 31.90
CA ILE A 8 2.23 30.73 33.17
C ILE A 8 2.40 29.69 34.27
N GLY A 9 3.42 29.87 35.11
CA GLY A 9 3.73 29.02 36.25
C GLY A 9 2.75 29.21 37.40
N LEU A 10 2.50 28.12 38.14
CA LEU A 10 1.91 28.16 39.47
C LEU A 10 2.86 27.46 40.44
N THR A 11 3.36 28.25 41.37
CA THR A 11 4.28 27.89 42.45
C THR A 11 3.50 27.18 43.55
N LEU A 12 3.95 26.01 44.01
CA LEU A 12 3.52 25.45 45.30
C LEU A 12 4.73 25.24 46.21
N LEU A 13 4.57 25.73 47.43
CA LEU A 13 5.55 25.89 48.49
C LEU A 13 6.00 24.55 49.09
N PHE A 14 7.28 24.49 49.43
CA PHE A 14 7.95 23.44 50.19
C PHE A 14 7.37 23.26 51.60
N MET A 15 7.20 22.00 52.03
CA MET A 15 7.40 21.61 53.43
C MET A 15 8.53 20.58 53.50
N ILE A 16 9.56 20.91 54.26
CA ILE A 16 10.72 20.08 54.58
C ILE A 16 10.46 19.41 55.92
N VAL A 17 10.55 18.07 55.98
CA VAL A 17 10.84 17.32 57.21
C VAL A 17 11.88 16.23 56.88
N PRO A 18 12.96 16.05 57.67
CA PRO A 18 14.14 15.29 57.26
C PRO A 18 14.14 13.82 57.74
N GLY A 19 14.90 12.99 57.01
CA GLY A 19 15.33 11.65 57.43
C GLY A 19 14.62 10.53 56.65
N ILE A 20 15.25 9.47 56.13
CA ILE A 20 16.56 8.84 56.35
C ILE A 20 16.93 8.18 55.01
N ALA A 21 18.21 8.17 54.64
CA ALA A 21 18.72 7.49 53.46
C ALA A 21 18.44 5.98 53.51
N ASN A 22 17.90 5.43 52.43
CA ASN A 22 18.09 4.03 52.07
C ASN A 22 18.17 3.91 50.55
N SER A 23 19.37 3.55 50.08
CA SER A 23 19.63 3.07 48.73
C SER A 23 18.87 1.77 48.48
N ALA A 24 18.00 1.75 47.47
CA ALA A 24 17.48 0.52 46.92
C ALA A 24 17.39 0.67 45.39
N ASN A 25 18.33 0.01 44.71
CA ASN A 25 18.19 -0.40 43.32
C ASN A 25 16.86 -1.14 43.15
N SER A 26 15.89 -0.55 42.46
CA SER A 26 14.78 -1.30 41.89
C SER A 26 15.21 -1.81 40.51
N ILE A 27 15.90 -2.95 40.50
CA ILE A 27 16.09 -3.74 39.29
C ILE A 27 14.71 -4.33 38.94
N HIS A 28 14.15 -3.93 37.79
CA HIS A 28 12.99 -4.61 37.22
C HIS A 28 13.36 -6.07 36.91
N PRO A 29 12.61 -7.07 37.41
CA PRO A 29 12.95 -8.49 37.22
C PRO A 29 12.87 -8.99 35.78
N ASP A 30 12.25 -8.23 34.86
CA ASP A 30 12.04 -8.66 33.47
C ASP A 30 13.26 -8.47 32.57
N ALA A 31 14.24 -7.63 32.95
CA ALA A 31 15.39 -7.31 32.09
C ALA A 31 16.50 -8.36 32.10
N GLU A 32 16.51 -9.30 33.07
CA GLU A 32 17.54 -10.35 33.14
C GLU A 32 17.16 -11.62 32.37
N ASN A 33 15.87 -11.88 32.12
CA ASN A 33 15.43 -13.06 31.37
C ASN A 33 15.49 -12.87 29.84
N ASP A 34 15.50 -11.62 29.37
CA ASP A 34 15.57 -11.27 27.94
C ASP A 34 16.96 -11.45 27.31
N ARG A 35 18.02 -11.53 28.14
CA ARG A 35 19.39 -11.64 27.63
C ARG A 35 19.65 -12.93 26.87
N GLY A 36 18.91 -14.01 27.08
CA GLY A 36 19.05 -15.24 26.27
C GLY A 36 18.29 -15.21 24.94
N THR A 37 17.41 -14.22 24.76
CA THR A 37 16.47 -14.15 23.64
C THR A 37 16.95 -13.22 22.52
N ILE A 38 17.52 -12.06 22.87
CA ILE A 38 18.07 -11.11 21.89
C ILE A 38 19.49 -11.57 21.51
N LEU A 39 19.65 -12.10 20.30
CA LEU A 39 20.94 -12.61 19.83
C LEU A 39 21.88 -11.50 19.41
N ALA A 40 21.37 -10.45 18.77
CA ALA A 40 22.16 -9.30 18.34
C ALA A 40 21.34 -8.02 18.47
N ASP A 41 21.98 -6.94 18.91
CA ASP A 41 21.39 -5.61 19.01
C ASP A 41 22.45 -4.58 18.59
N TRP A 42 22.27 -4.02 17.39
CA TRP A 42 23.19 -3.07 16.76
C TRP A 42 22.57 -1.69 16.67
N LYS A 43 23.15 -0.74 17.41
CA LYS A 43 22.73 0.66 17.45
C LYS A 43 23.73 1.53 16.70
N PHE A 44 23.27 2.20 15.66
CA PHE A 44 24.07 2.97 14.72
C PHE A 44 24.26 4.42 15.19
N THR A 45 24.82 4.57 16.38
CA THR A 45 25.06 5.85 17.08
C THR A 45 26.55 5.96 17.45
N ARG A 46 27.07 7.18 17.70
CA ARG A 46 28.49 7.35 18.10
C ARG A 46 28.83 6.66 19.41
N GLN A 47 27.89 6.57 20.35
CA GLN A 47 28.10 5.95 21.66
C GLN A 47 28.36 4.42 21.59
N HIS A 48 27.93 3.76 20.51
CA HIS A 48 28.06 2.31 20.31
C HIS A 48 29.18 1.95 19.32
N VAL A 49 30.09 2.89 19.06
CA VAL A 49 31.33 2.60 18.35
C VAL A 49 32.26 1.80 19.26
N LYS A 50 32.56 0.57 18.86
CA LYS A 50 33.51 -0.30 19.57
C LYS A 50 34.95 0.16 19.37
N SER A 51 35.32 0.45 18.12
CA SER A 51 36.60 1.05 17.74
C SER A 51 36.62 1.43 16.25
N GLY A 52 37.75 1.95 15.78
CA GLY A 52 37.92 2.36 14.39
C GLY A 52 37.24 3.69 14.08
N SER A 53 37.11 4.01 12.80
CA SER A 53 36.48 5.26 12.34
C SER A 53 35.91 5.09 10.94
N ILE A 54 34.91 5.91 10.59
CA ILE A 54 34.35 5.97 9.25
C ILE A 54 35.46 6.31 8.23
N ASP A 55 36.26 7.35 8.48
CA ASP A 55 37.24 7.84 7.50
C ASP A 55 38.26 6.77 7.11
N LYS A 56 38.73 5.97 8.09
CA LYS A 56 39.66 4.86 7.85
C LYS A 56 39.02 3.61 7.26
N GLY A 57 37.68 3.59 7.08
CA GLY A 57 36.95 2.44 6.54
C GLY A 57 37.00 1.18 7.42
N ASN A 58 37.31 1.34 8.71
CA ASN A 58 37.53 0.23 9.65
C ASN A 58 36.68 0.35 10.93
N LEU A 59 35.59 1.11 10.87
CA LEU A 59 34.67 1.29 11.98
C LEU A 59 34.10 -0.06 12.44
N MET A 60 34.07 -0.30 13.74
CA MET A 60 33.37 -1.42 14.35
C MET A 60 32.24 -0.91 15.25
N ILE A 61 31.05 -1.46 15.06
CA ILE A 61 29.88 -1.20 15.91
C ILE A 61 29.74 -2.38 16.87
N GLU A 62 29.57 -2.09 18.16
CA GLU A 62 29.42 -3.14 19.16
C GLU A 62 28.07 -3.85 19.04
N ASP A 63 28.05 -5.12 19.41
CA ASP A 63 26.80 -5.82 19.72
C ASP A 63 26.41 -5.52 21.18
N THR A 64 25.34 -4.75 21.35
CA THR A 64 24.88 -4.30 22.67
C THR A 64 24.18 -5.40 23.47
N SER A 65 23.77 -6.51 22.83
CA SER A 65 23.31 -7.73 23.51
C SER A 65 24.44 -8.47 24.23
N LYS A 66 25.70 -8.13 23.91
CA LYS A 66 26.94 -8.69 24.49
C LYS A 66 27.16 -10.18 24.19
N HIS A 67 26.64 -10.68 23.06
CA HIS A 67 26.88 -12.04 22.57
C HIS A 67 28.02 -12.14 21.56
N GLY A 68 28.72 -11.04 21.28
CA GLY A 68 29.90 -11.03 20.42
C GLY A 68 29.57 -10.98 18.93
N ASN A 69 28.37 -10.51 18.57
CA ASN A 69 27.93 -10.33 17.20
C ASN A 69 28.35 -8.97 16.60
N ASP A 70 29.50 -8.40 17.01
CA ASP A 70 29.93 -7.08 16.54
C ASP A 70 29.95 -6.99 14.99
N LEU A 71 29.72 -5.77 14.49
CA LEU A 71 29.79 -5.47 13.07
C LEU A 71 31.12 -4.82 12.70
N GLU A 72 31.65 -5.21 11.54
CA GLU A 72 32.82 -4.59 10.92
C GLU A 72 32.43 -3.90 9.61
N MET A 73 32.85 -2.63 9.47
CA MET A 73 32.68 -1.89 8.23
C MET A 73 33.50 -2.56 7.13
N ALA A 74 32.89 -2.68 5.96
CA ALA A 74 33.51 -3.22 4.77
C ALA A 74 33.32 -2.25 3.60
N THR A 75 34.27 -2.31 2.65
CA THR A 75 34.26 -1.51 1.43
C THR A 75 34.20 -2.45 0.24
N ILE A 76 33.34 -2.13 -0.72
CA ILE A 76 33.37 -2.71 -2.07
C ILE A 76 34.00 -1.69 -3.02
N GLY A 77 34.73 -2.17 -4.01
CA GLY A 77 35.50 -1.32 -4.93
C GLY A 77 36.86 -0.92 -4.37
N ASP A 78 37.43 0.15 -4.90
CA ASP A 78 38.74 0.66 -4.50
C ASP A 78 38.64 1.42 -3.17
N ALA A 79 39.32 0.94 -2.14
CA ALA A 79 39.36 1.58 -0.82
C ALA A 79 40.02 2.97 -0.82
N ALA A 80 40.80 3.30 -1.86
CA ALA A 80 41.38 4.63 -2.06
C ALA A 80 40.47 5.56 -2.88
N SER A 81 39.31 5.09 -3.36
CA SER A 81 38.41 5.89 -4.19
C SER A 81 37.92 7.14 -3.46
N PRO A 82 38.05 8.34 -4.05
CA PRO A 82 37.52 9.57 -3.45
C PRO A 82 35.99 9.54 -3.34
N GLU A 83 35.31 8.69 -4.12
CA GLU A 83 33.85 8.51 -4.06
C GLU A 83 33.38 7.92 -2.73
N LEU A 84 34.26 7.25 -1.98
CA LEU A 84 33.94 6.75 -0.64
C LEU A 84 33.72 7.87 0.39
N LYS A 85 34.22 9.07 0.11
CA LYS A 85 34.11 10.21 1.01
C LYS A 85 32.66 10.65 1.12
N GLY A 86 32.10 10.56 2.32
CA GLY A 86 30.72 10.96 2.59
C GLY A 86 29.67 9.90 2.27
N LEU A 87 30.05 8.68 1.84
CA LEU A 87 29.08 7.59 1.66
C LEU A 87 28.46 7.11 2.97
N ILE A 88 29.20 7.23 4.07
CA ILE A 88 28.72 6.92 5.41
C ILE A 88 28.98 8.14 6.27
N GLN A 89 27.93 8.63 6.94
CA GLN A 89 28.01 9.83 7.78
C GLN A 89 27.10 9.66 8.98
N TRP A 90 27.54 10.15 10.13
CA TRP A 90 26.64 10.33 11.26
C TRP A 90 25.58 11.38 10.90
N SER A 91 24.34 11.10 11.25
CA SER A 91 23.17 11.97 11.08
C SER A 91 22.64 12.36 12.45
N GLU A 92 22.10 13.57 12.58
CA GLU A 92 21.40 14.03 13.80
C GLU A 92 19.90 13.70 13.78
N GLU A 93 19.44 13.04 12.71
CA GLU A 93 18.07 12.54 12.60
C GLU A 93 17.94 11.17 13.28
N ASP A 94 16.83 10.94 13.97
CA ASP A 94 16.42 9.64 14.52
C ASP A 94 14.90 9.48 14.41
N TYR A 95 14.40 8.26 14.63
CA TYR A 95 12.98 7.91 14.49
C TYR A 95 12.04 8.71 15.40
N HIS A 96 12.54 9.21 16.54
CA HIS A 96 11.75 9.93 17.54
C HIS A 96 12.01 11.45 17.57
N ASP A 97 12.77 12.00 16.61
CA ASP A 97 13.15 13.42 16.56
C ASP A 97 13.73 13.94 17.89
N ARG A 98 14.62 13.17 18.53
CA ARG A 98 15.23 13.53 19.81
C ARG A 98 16.43 14.44 19.60
N GLU A 99 16.63 15.40 20.50
CA GLU A 99 17.87 16.19 20.51
C GLU A 99 19.05 15.32 20.97
N GLY A 100 20.14 15.34 20.20
CA GLY A 100 21.42 14.74 20.58
C GLY A 100 21.51 13.22 20.41
N VAL A 101 20.59 12.60 19.68
CA VAL A 101 20.69 11.21 19.22
C VAL A 101 21.11 11.20 17.75
N ASP A 102 21.93 10.23 17.36
CA ASP A 102 22.48 10.12 16.02
C ASP A 102 22.21 8.76 15.37
N SER A 103 21.79 8.78 14.11
CA SER A 103 21.73 7.59 13.24
C SER A 103 22.92 7.54 12.28
N LEU A 104 23.05 6.45 11.53
CA LEU A 104 24.05 6.34 10.47
C LEU A 104 23.41 6.45 9.10
N LYS A 105 23.78 7.51 8.37
CA LYS A 105 23.37 7.74 7.00
C LYS A 105 24.27 6.99 6.03
N PHE A 106 23.62 6.28 5.11
CA PHE A 106 24.20 5.60 3.96
C PHE A 106 23.82 6.39 2.70
N ALA A 107 24.82 6.80 1.93
CA ALA A 107 24.66 7.54 0.68
C ALA A 107 25.26 6.75 -0.50
N ASN A 108 25.21 5.40 -0.43
CA ASN A 108 25.66 4.55 -1.53
C ASN A 108 24.87 4.86 -2.80
N GLN A 109 25.55 4.79 -3.94
CA GLN A 109 24.93 4.98 -5.25
C GLN A 109 24.52 3.66 -5.86
N GLU A 110 23.39 3.67 -6.55
CA GLU A 110 22.95 2.54 -7.36
C GLU A 110 23.99 2.26 -8.46
N ASN A 111 24.57 1.05 -8.47
CA ASN A 111 25.66 0.64 -9.37
C ASN A 111 26.95 1.50 -9.26
N GLY A 112 27.18 2.18 -8.14
CA GLY A 112 28.44 2.90 -7.91
C GLY A 112 29.65 1.96 -7.96
N PRO A 113 30.82 2.40 -8.46
CA PRO A 113 32.01 1.56 -8.57
C PRO A 113 32.63 1.25 -7.20
N SER A 114 32.19 1.95 -6.14
CA SER A 114 32.60 1.71 -4.76
C SER A 114 31.44 1.98 -3.79
N GLY A 115 31.49 1.38 -2.60
CA GLY A 115 30.42 1.46 -1.62
C GLY A 115 30.85 0.98 -0.24
N ARG A 116 30.06 1.32 0.79
CA ARG A 116 30.31 0.92 2.18
C ARG A 116 29.08 0.29 2.82
N TYR A 117 29.33 -0.73 3.62
CA TYR A 117 28.33 -1.52 4.32
C TYR A 117 28.98 -2.11 5.58
N PHE A 118 28.21 -2.86 6.37
CA PHE A 118 28.74 -3.62 7.50
C PHE A 118 28.52 -5.11 7.31
N LYS A 119 29.37 -5.91 7.94
CA LYS A 119 29.17 -7.35 8.02
C LYS A 119 29.46 -7.86 9.41
N THR A 120 28.88 -8.99 9.77
CA THR A 120 29.24 -9.66 11.02
C THR A 120 30.68 -10.16 10.96
N LYS A 121 31.36 -10.16 12.11
CA LYS A 121 32.68 -10.81 12.23
C LYS A 121 32.61 -12.28 11.83
N LYS A 122 33.72 -12.82 11.32
CA LYS A 122 33.83 -14.22 10.86
C LYS A 122 33.28 -15.25 11.86
N ASN A 123 33.55 -15.05 13.16
CA ASN A 123 33.18 -15.98 14.23
C ASN A 123 31.99 -15.49 15.07
N ALA A 124 31.21 -14.51 14.59
CA ALA A 124 30.01 -14.05 15.29
C ALA A 124 29.02 -15.22 15.47
N PRO A 125 28.53 -15.52 16.69
CA PRO A 125 27.63 -16.65 16.93
C PRO A 125 26.36 -16.67 16.06
N ILE A 126 25.81 -15.49 15.71
CA ILE A 126 24.63 -15.36 14.85
C ILE A 126 24.85 -15.88 13.42
N ASN A 127 26.11 -16.02 12.97
CA ASN A 127 26.42 -16.56 11.65
C ASN A 127 25.97 -18.03 11.51
N SER A 128 26.00 -18.80 12.62
CA SER A 128 25.58 -20.20 12.66
C SER A 128 24.13 -20.43 13.04
N GLU A 129 23.41 -19.40 13.50
CA GLU A 129 22.04 -19.54 13.98
C GLU A 129 21.07 -19.89 12.84
N LYS A 130 20.18 -20.86 13.04
CA LYS A 130 19.18 -21.29 12.05
C LYS A 130 17.76 -20.87 12.39
N PHE A 131 17.52 -20.40 13.61
CA PHE A 131 16.23 -19.90 14.06
C PHE A 131 15.11 -20.94 13.95
N ASP A 132 15.43 -22.21 14.25
CA ASP A 132 14.49 -23.31 14.05
C ASP A 132 13.24 -23.22 14.97
N ASN A 133 13.29 -22.41 16.02
CA ASN A 133 12.17 -22.13 16.94
C ASN A 133 11.47 -20.78 16.65
N GLY A 134 11.74 -20.17 15.49
CA GLY A 134 11.26 -18.84 15.14
C GLY A 134 12.28 -17.73 15.37
N PHE A 135 11.92 -16.53 14.96
CA PHE A 135 12.78 -15.35 15.06
C PHE A 135 11.98 -14.06 14.99
N THR A 136 12.62 -12.97 15.40
CA THR A 136 12.19 -11.60 15.10
C THR A 136 13.38 -10.81 14.63
N ILE A 137 13.29 -10.21 13.45
CA ILE A 137 14.28 -9.27 12.91
C ILE A 137 13.61 -7.90 12.84
N GLU A 138 14.13 -6.95 13.59
CA GLU A 138 13.64 -5.59 13.63
C GLU A 138 14.65 -4.63 13.01
N ALA A 139 14.15 -3.61 12.33
CA ALA A 139 14.98 -2.52 11.81
C ALA A 139 14.24 -1.18 11.96
N ILE A 140 14.93 -0.17 12.49
CA ILE A 140 14.51 1.23 12.46
C ILE A 140 15.35 1.94 11.40
N PHE A 141 14.72 2.39 10.32
CA PHE A 141 15.40 2.97 9.17
C PHE A 141 14.60 4.10 8.53
N LYS A 142 15.31 5.02 7.85
CA LYS A 142 14.72 6.10 7.06
C LYS A 142 14.97 5.86 5.58
N LEU A 143 13.96 6.05 4.74
CA LEU A 143 14.15 6.10 3.29
C LEU A 143 14.74 7.45 2.84
N PRO A 144 15.57 7.48 1.79
CA PRO A 144 16.13 8.73 1.28
C PRO A 144 15.05 9.59 0.61
N ALA A 145 15.22 10.91 0.58
CA ALA A 145 14.25 11.82 -0.08
C ALA A 145 14.05 11.56 -1.59
N LYS A 146 15.01 10.89 -2.24
CA LYS A 146 14.85 10.38 -3.62
C LYS A 146 14.85 8.85 -3.58
N THR A 147 13.68 8.26 -3.71
CA THR A 147 13.46 6.80 -3.62
C THR A 147 13.27 6.10 -4.96
N LYS A 148 13.21 6.82 -6.09
CA LYS A 148 13.17 6.17 -7.43
C LYS A 148 14.51 5.54 -7.74
N THR A 149 14.65 4.27 -7.37
CA THR A 149 15.77 3.40 -7.74
C THR A 149 15.30 2.47 -8.86
N ASN A 150 16.16 2.19 -9.84
CA ASN A 150 15.79 1.23 -10.90
C ASN A 150 15.95 -0.22 -10.43
N ASN A 151 16.91 -0.49 -9.52
CA ASN A 151 17.29 -1.84 -9.10
C ASN A 151 16.95 -2.16 -7.63
N GLY A 152 16.46 -1.20 -6.83
CA GLY A 152 16.16 -1.37 -5.41
C GLY A 152 17.36 -1.14 -4.48
N LEU A 153 17.15 -1.24 -3.16
CA LEU A 153 18.16 -1.04 -2.11
C LEU A 153 18.27 -2.27 -1.22
N GLY A 154 19.49 -2.63 -0.79
CA GLY A 154 19.72 -3.79 0.07
C GLY A 154 19.93 -3.38 1.52
N LEU A 155 18.95 -3.60 2.41
CA LEU A 155 19.06 -3.20 3.82
C LEU A 155 19.82 -4.24 4.66
N PHE A 156 19.57 -5.52 4.40
CA PHE A 156 20.12 -6.60 5.21
C PHE A 156 20.11 -7.92 4.41
N SER A 157 21.14 -8.77 4.55
CA SER A 157 21.14 -10.08 3.90
C SER A 157 21.98 -11.13 4.62
N ARG A 158 21.60 -12.40 4.47
CA ARG A 158 22.45 -13.53 4.84
C ARG A 158 23.34 -13.91 3.66
N GLN A 159 24.64 -13.99 3.90
CA GLN A 159 25.62 -14.28 2.86
C GLN A 159 25.50 -15.73 2.36
N GLY A 160 25.80 -15.94 1.07
CA GLY A 160 25.77 -17.26 0.45
C GLY A 160 24.70 -17.43 -0.63
N LYS A 161 24.74 -18.58 -1.31
CA LYS A 161 23.76 -18.96 -2.34
C LYS A 161 22.96 -20.16 -1.86
N ALA A 162 21.67 -20.18 -2.18
CA ALA A 162 20.80 -21.32 -1.90
C ALA A 162 21.26 -22.63 -2.57
N VAL A 163 21.83 -22.55 -3.77
CA VAL A 163 22.36 -23.72 -4.49
C VAL A 163 23.49 -24.43 -3.74
N ASP A 164 24.29 -23.70 -2.95
CA ASP A 164 25.38 -24.29 -2.15
C ASP A 164 24.82 -25.10 -0.95
N LEU A 165 23.52 -25.01 -0.68
CA LEU A 165 22.76 -25.81 0.30
C LEU A 165 21.82 -26.84 -0.37
N ASN A 166 21.99 -27.11 -1.67
CA ASN A 166 21.11 -27.97 -2.46
C ASN A 166 19.64 -27.53 -2.49
N LYS A 167 19.37 -26.23 -2.32
CA LYS A 167 18.03 -25.64 -2.48
C LYS A 167 17.88 -25.23 -3.96
N MET A 168 17.19 -26.09 -4.71
CA MET A 168 17.19 -26.08 -6.19
C MET A 168 15.92 -25.51 -6.81
N ASP A 169 14.91 -25.24 -6.00
CA ASP A 169 13.64 -24.66 -6.41
C ASP A 169 13.64 -23.17 -6.06
N GLY A 170 12.91 -22.33 -6.79
CA GLY A 170 12.91 -20.88 -6.55
C GLY A 170 14.26 -20.19 -6.89
N ASP A 171 14.62 -19.17 -6.10
CA ASP A 171 15.86 -18.41 -6.27
C ASP A 171 17.08 -19.22 -5.83
N LYS A 172 18.10 -19.32 -6.68
CA LYS A 172 19.30 -20.14 -6.43
C LYS A 172 20.50 -19.30 -6.01
N LYS A 173 20.41 -17.98 -6.19
CA LYS A 173 21.53 -17.04 -6.19
C LYS A 173 21.63 -16.25 -4.89
N LEU A 174 20.54 -16.16 -4.13
CA LEU A 174 20.47 -15.53 -2.83
C LEU A 174 20.06 -16.55 -1.76
N LEU A 175 20.55 -16.41 -0.53
CA LEU A 175 20.07 -17.19 0.61
C LEU A 175 18.86 -16.53 1.30
N SER A 176 19.06 -15.34 1.89
CA SER A 176 17.99 -14.50 2.44
C SER A 176 18.35 -13.03 2.32
N ALA A 177 17.37 -12.17 2.02
CA ALA A 177 17.57 -10.73 2.00
C ALA A 177 16.30 -9.96 2.39
N LEU A 178 16.55 -8.78 2.93
CA LEU A 178 15.60 -7.73 3.15
C LEU A 178 15.98 -6.55 2.25
N THR A 179 15.13 -6.26 1.27
CA THR A 179 15.42 -5.26 0.23
C THR A 179 14.24 -4.31 0.05
N LEU A 180 14.53 -3.08 -0.40
CA LEU A 180 13.53 -2.18 -0.96
C LEU A 180 13.47 -2.43 -2.48
N SER A 181 12.29 -2.67 -3.02
CA SER A 181 12.09 -2.82 -4.47
C SER A 181 12.07 -1.47 -5.20
N SER A 182 12.11 -1.52 -6.53
CA SER A 182 11.91 -0.34 -7.40
C SER A 182 10.55 0.34 -7.18
N ASP A 183 9.55 -0.43 -6.73
CA ASP A 183 8.20 0.04 -6.43
C ASP A 183 8.06 0.50 -4.96
N GLN A 184 9.18 0.74 -4.28
CA GLN A 184 9.26 1.22 -2.90
C GLN A 184 8.55 0.31 -1.90
N LYS A 185 8.63 -1.01 -2.11
CA LYS A 185 8.11 -2.00 -1.16
C LYS A 185 9.26 -2.73 -0.49
N ILE A 186 9.15 -2.95 0.81
CA ILE A 186 10.05 -3.87 1.51
C ILE A 186 9.70 -5.30 1.09
N HIS A 187 10.74 -6.04 0.74
CA HIS A 187 10.70 -7.44 0.38
C HIS A 187 11.62 -8.22 1.30
N TRP A 188 11.03 -9.11 2.09
CA TRP A 188 11.74 -10.18 2.76
C TRP A 188 11.64 -11.44 1.92
N THR A 189 12.78 -11.97 1.52
CA THR A 189 12.88 -13.29 0.88
C THR A 189 13.86 -14.14 1.68
N SER A 190 13.47 -15.37 2.00
CA SER A 190 14.30 -16.25 2.80
C SER A 190 14.12 -17.70 2.40
N HIS A 191 15.24 -18.42 2.30
CA HIS A 191 15.21 -19.87 2.29
C HIS A 191 15.09 -20.40 3.72
N PRO A 192 13.94 -20.99 4.09
CA PRO A 192 13.82 -21.59 5.41
C PRO A 192 14.57 -22.91 5.48
N SER A 193 14.81 -23.42 6.68
CA SER A 193 15.47 -24.70 6.94
C SER A 193 14.72 -25.87 6.27
N ASN A 194 13.38 -25.84 6.25
CA ASN A 194 12.53 -26.95 5.86
C ASN A 194 12.13 -27.04 4.36
N LEU A 195 12.35 -26.00 3.55
CA LEU A 195 11.94 -25.96 2.13
C LEU A 195 13.12 -25.91 1.16
N THR A 196 12.90 -26.32 -0.09
CA THR A 196 13.89 -26.27 -1.18
C THR A 196 13.85 -24.97 -1.99
N TYR A 197 12.88 -24.10 -1.72
CA TYR A 197 12.68 -22.79 -2.34
C TYR A 197 12.57 -21.68 -1.29
N ASN A 198 12.71 -20.43 -1.72
CA ASN A 198 12.54 -19.25 -0.88
C ASN A 198 11.06 -18.88 -0.73
N VAL A 199 10.71 -18.43 0.47
CA VAL A 199 9.42 -17.82 0.79
C VAL A 199 9.59 -16.30 0.80
N SER A 200 8.57 -15.58 0.32
CA SER A 200 8.60 -14.12 0.19
C SER A 200 7.45 -13.46 0.95
N ASN A 201 7.76 -12.37 1.64
CA ASN A 201 6.81 -11.46 2.27
C ASN A 201 7.07 -10.04 1.75
N TRP A 202 6.00 -9.31 1.48
CA TRP A 202 6.05 -7.96 0.93
C TRP A 202 5.30 -7.00 1.84
N SER A 203 5.73 -5.74 1.86
CA SER A 203 4.97 -4.66 2.45
C SER A 203 4.12 -3.93 1.41
N ARG A 204 3.30 -2.98 1.91
CA ARG A 204 2.80 -1.85 1.12
C ARG A 204 3.95 -1.00 0.57
N ALA A 205 3.64 -0.06 -0.33
CA ALA A 205 4.60 0.97 -0.73
C ALA A 205 4.92 1.92 0.43
N LEU A 206 6.17 2.38 0.51
CA LEU A 206 6.70 3.30 1.51
C LEU A 206 6.85 4.68 0.87
N ASN A 207 6.74 5.73 1.67
CA ASN A 207 7.01 7.09 1.27
C ASN A 207 8.51 7.41 1.35
N ALA A 208 8.94 8.34 0.51
CA ALA A 208 10.28 8.89 0.59
C ALA A 208 10.45 9.76 1.84
N ASP A 209 11.68 9.86 2.34
CA ASP A 209 12.04 10.75 3.45
C ASP A 209 11.31 10.48 4.78
N GLU A 210 10.76 9.27 4.97
CA GLU A 210 10.07 8.86 6.19
C GLU A 210 10.85 7.78 6.96
N TRP A 211 10.63 7.78 8.28
CA TRP A 211 11.13 6.78 9.21
C TRP A 211 10.16 5.61 9.36
N TYR A 212 10.71 4.40 9.44
CA TYR A 212 9.95 3.16 9.56
C TYR A 212 10.54 2.26 10.62
N HIS A 213 9.65 1.65 11.41
CA HIS A 213 9.94 0.43 12.17
C HIS A 213 9.46 -0.77 11.37
N LEU A 214 10.35 -1.71 11.10
CA LEU A 214 10.04 -2.98 10.47
C LEU A 214 10.19 -4.08 11.50
N ALA A 215 9.25 -5.03 11.52
CA ALA A 215 9.42 -6.31 12.19
C ALA A 215 9.10 -7.48 11.25
N VAL A 216 10.08 -8.35 11.02
CA VAL A 216 9.89 -9.65 10.36
C VAL A 216 9.85 -10.71 11.45
N VAL A 217 8.68 -11.30 11.67
CA VAL A 217 8.43 -12.25 12.76
C VAL A 217 8.09 -13.61 12.19
N ASN A 218 8.84 -14.63 12.61
CA ASN A 218 8.52 -16.02 12.35
C ASN A 218 8.19 -16.73 13.65
N ASP A 219 6.99 -17.30 13.75
CA ASP A 219 6.48 -17.97 14.96
C ASP A 219 6.91 -19.43 15.10
N GLY A 220 7.88 -19.87 14.30
CA GLY A 220 8.28 -21.27 14.17
C GLY A 220 7.47 -22.04 13.11
N SER A 221 6.50 -21.40 12.46
CA SER A 221 5.69 -21.98 11.39
C SER A 221 5.55 -21.05 10.20
N ALA A 222 5.19 -19.79 10.38
CA ALA A 222 4.96 -18.84 9.30
C ALA A 222 5.63 -17.50 9.60
N THR A 223 5.94 -16.75 8.53
CA THR A 223 6.56 -15.43 8.63
C THR A 223 5.55 -14.34 8.32
N THR A 224 5.51 -13.31 9.16
CA THR A 224 4.78 -12.07 8.94
C THR A 224 5.77 -10.92 8.82
N LEU A 225 5.52 -10.01 7.87
CA LEU A 225 6.27 -8.77 7.72
C LEU A 225 5.38 -7.59 8.08
N THR A 226 5.79 -6.82 9.07
CA THR A 226 5.06 -5.62 9.51
C THR A 226 5.89 -4.38 9.32
N LEU A 227 5.28 -3.31 8.81
CA LEU A 227 5.83 -1.96 8.82
C LEU A 227 4.97 -1.09 9.71
N ASN A 228 5.60 -0.41 10.66
CA ASN A 228 4.93 0.38 11.67
C ASN A 228 3.74 -0.39 12.26
N SER A 229 3.97 -1.63 12.72
CA SER A 229 2.96 -2.56 13.26
C SER A 229 1.82 -2.96 12.32
N ILE A 230 2.00 -2.82 11.01
CA ILE A 230 0.97 -3.09 10.02
C ILE A 230 1.46 -4.10 8.98
N SER A 231 0.70 -5.20 8.80
CA SER A 231 0.94 -6.22 7.77
C SER A 231 -0.03 -6.05 6.61
N ASP A 232 0.50 -5.79 5.41
CA ASP A 232 -0.27 -5.56 4.18
C ASP A 232 -0.86 -6.87 3.62
N TYR A 233 -0.09 -7.93 3.75
CA TYR A 233 -0.45 -9.28 3.37
C TYR A 233 -0.30 -10.18 4.59
N GLY A 234 -1.10 -11.23 4.68
CA GLY A 234 -1.12 -12.14 5.84
C GLY A 234 0.19 -12.92 6.04
N GLU A 235 0.11 -13.94 6.88
CA GLU A 235 1.19 -14.89 7.12
C GLU A 235 1.65 -15.58 5.83
N SER A 236 2.95 -15.85 5.74
CA SER A 236 3.50 -16.68 4.67
C SER A 236 2.98 -18.11 4.74
N GLU A 237 3.26 -18.89 3.70
CA GLU A 237 3.19 -20.34 3.83
C GLU A 237 4.17 -20.88 4.91
N LYS A 238 4.04 -22.17 5.23
CA LYS A 238 4.80 -22.79 6.31
C LYS A 238 6.31 -22.80 6.05
N ALA A 239 7.04 -21.95 6.76
CA ALA A 239 8.49 -21.75 6.68
C ALA A 239 9.10 -21.77 8.09
N ILE A 240 10.12 -22.61 8.30
CA ILE A 240 10.81 -22.77 9.58
C ILE A 240 12.23 -22.21 9.48
N GLY A 241 12.54 -21.22 10.31
CA GLY A 241 13.88 -20.67 10.46
C GLY A 241 14.46 -20.02 9.20
N ILE A 242 15.77 -19.85 9.21
CA ILE A 242 16.57 -19.23 8.14
C ILE A 242 17.78 -20.12 7.90
N ALA A 243 17.88 -20.70 6.71
CA ALA A 243 19.02 -21.52 6.35
C ALA A 243 20.33 -20.73 6.39
N GLY A 244 21.43 -21.38 6.79
CA GLY A 244 22.75 -20.77 6.92
C GLY A 244 23.84 -21.63 6.31
N LEU A 245 24.88 -20.99 5.76
CA LEU A 245 26.05 -21.66 5.19
C LEU A 245 27.28 -21.44 6.10
N THR A 246 28.00 -22.51 6.41
CA THR A 246 29.18 -22.44 7.28
C THR A 246 30.25 -21.49 6.72
N GLY A 247 30.79 -20.63 7.58
CA GLY A 247 31.81 -19.64 7.21
C GLY A 247 31.28 -18.40 6.49
N LYS A 248 29.96 -18.28 6.33
CA LYS A 248 29.27 -17.10 5.83
C LYS A 248 28.61 -16.35 6.99
N GLY A 249 28.50 -15.03 6.86
CA GLY A 249 27.90 -14.15 7.86
C GLY A 249 26.68 -13.40 7.35
N TRP A 250 26.49 -12.19 7.86
CA TRP A 250 25.41 -11.28 7.49
C TRP A 250 25.98 -9.97 6.97
N ASN A 251 25.24 -9.31 6.08
CA ASN A 251 25.51 -7.96 5.59
C ASN A 251 24.41 -7.02 6.10
N ILE A 252 24.80 -5.82 6.55
CA ILE A 252 23.92 -4.71 6.91
C ILE A 252 24.25 -3.54 5.98
N GLY A 253 23.24 -2.93 5.40
CA GLY A 253 23.38 -1.90 4.37
C GLY A 253 23.75 -2.47 3.00
N ALA A 254 23.63 -3.78 2.79
CA ALA A 254 23.79 -4.41 1.49
C ALA A 254 23.03 -5.74 1.37
N SER A 255 22.72 -6.16 0.14
CA SER A 255 22.27 -7.51 -0.21
C SER A 255 23.23 -8.20 -1.19
N GLU A 256 23.19 -9.53 -1.24
CA GLU A 256 23.99 -10.33 -2.19
C GLU A 256 23.17 -10.92 -3.34
N TRP A 257 23.85 -11.17 -4.45
CA TRP A 257 23.38 -11.98 -5.56
C TRP A 257 24.55 -12.79 -6.11
N SER A 258 24.45 -14.12 -6.07
CA SER A 258 25.51 -15.03 -6.54
C SER A 258 26.86 -14.82 -5.84
N ASN A 259 26.88 -14.67 -4.51
CA ASN A 259 28.09 -14.39 -3.70
C ASN A 259 28.80 -13.06 -4.02
N LYS A 260 28.12 -12.13 -4.69
CA LYS A 260 28.59 -10.75 -4.89
C LYS A 260 27.58 -9.82 -4.26
N LEU A 261 28.02 -8.66 -3.76
CA LEU A 261 27.06 -7.61 -3.39
C LEU A 261 26.30 -7.18 -4.64
N ASP A 262 25.01 -6.96 -4.47
CA ASP A 262 24.06 -6.64 -5.54
C ASP A 262 23.48 -5.24 -5.32
N LYS A 263 22.80 -5.04 -4.19
CA LYS A 263 22.17 -3.78 -3.83
C LYS A 263 22.81 -3.23 -2.58
N LEU A 264 23.15 -1.95 -2.60
CA LEU A 264 23.62 -1.23 -1.43
C LEU A 264 22.50 -0.35 -0.89
N PHE A 265 22.48 -0.13 0.43
CA PHE A 265 21.49 0.73 1.05
C PHE A 265 21.84 2.20 0.86
N ALA A 266 20.81 3.02 0.66
CA ALA A 266 20.85 4.47 0.79
C ALA A 266 19.67 4.88 1.70
N GLY A 267 19.91 5.79 2.64
CA GLY A 267 18.96 6.14 3.70
C GLY A 267 19.65 6.21 5.06
N ASN A 268 18.89 6.17 6.15
CA ASN A 268 19.45 6.13 7.51
C ASN A 268 19.09 4.79 8.17
N ILE A 269 19.99 4.29 9.01
CA ILE A 269 19.71 3.16 9.91
C ILE A 269 19.98 3.65 11.34
N GLU A 270 19.02 3.45 12.24
CA GLU A 270 19.16 3.76 13.67
C GLU A 270 19.50 2.50 14.46
N GLU A 271 18.71 1.43 14.30
CA GLU A 271 18.86 0.22 15.09
C GLU A 271 18.43 -1.02 14.30
N ILE A 272 19.15 -2.12 14.47
CA ILE A 272 18.75 -3.45 14.00
C ILE A 272 18.89 -4.43 15.16
N ARG A 273 17.81 -5.16 15.47
CA ARG A 273 17.76 -6.12 16.57
C ARG A 273 17.25 -7.48 16.08
N ILE A 274 17.89 -8.55 16.52
CA ILE A 274 17.55 -9.92 16.13
C ILE A 274 17.32 -10.79 17.37
N ALA A 275 16.15 -11.41 17.44
CA ALA A 275 15.78 -12.37 18.49
C ALA A 275 15.63 -13.79 17.94
N ASN A 276 15.87 -14.80 18.78
CA ASN A 276 15.70 -16.23 18.46
C ASN A 276 14.30 -16.79 18.77
N LYS A 277 13.30 -15.92 18.88
CA LYS A 277 11.89 -16.27 19.07
C LYS A 277 11.00 -15.24 18.36
N ALA A 278 9.73 -15.56 18.17
CA ALA A 278 8.72 -14.55 17.84
C ALA A 278 8.47 -13.63 19.04
N LEU A 279 8.82 -12.35 18.89
CA LEU A 279 8.50 -11.29 19.83
C LEU A 279 7.09 -10.77 19.53
N THR A 280 6.36 -10.48 20.59
CA THR A 280 5.07 -9.77 20.49
C THR A 280 5.30 -8.27 20.28
N GLU A 281 4.29 -7.56 19.77
CA GLU A 281 4.35 -6.09 19.56
C GLU A 281 4.74 -5.30 20.82
N LYS A 282 4.46 -5.85 22.02
CA LYS A 282 4.83 -5.22 23.29
C LYS A 282 6.32 -5.31 23.61
N GLU A 283 7.00 -6.30 23.05
CA GLU A 283 8.44 -6.56 23.18
C GLU A 283 9.26 -5.85 22.10
N TRP A 284 8.62 -5.38 21.02
CA TRP A 284 9.28 -4.69 19.90
C TRP A 284 9.94 -3.36 20.31
N LEU A 285 10.89 -2.91 19.48
CA LEU A 285 11.64 -1.66 19.65
C LEU A 285 10.71 -0.45 19.69
N VAL A 286 9.71 -0.43 18.80
CA VAL A 286 8.70 0.63 18.73
C VAL A 286 7.32 0.04 19.06
N LYS A 287 6.69 0.58 20.10
CA LYS A 287 5.43 0.03 20.66
C LYS A 287 4.16 0.68 20.13
N ASP A 288 4.27 1.88 19.55
CA ASP A 288 3.16 2.63 18.94
C ASP A 288 3.64 3.34 17.66
N PRO A 289 4.19 2.59 16.69
CA PRO A 289 4.68 3.19 15.45
C PRO A 289 3.51 3.66 14.59
N ARG A 290 3.69 4.77 13.88
CA ARG A 290 2.70 5.34 12.96
C ARG A 290 3.40 5.96 11.76
N ASP A 291 2.65 6.09 10.68
CA ASP A 291 3.08 6.90 9.54
C ASP A 291 2.89 8.39 9.87
N ASP A 292 3.72 9.24 9.27
CA ASP A 292 3.67 10.69 9.46
C ASP A 292 2.48 11.32 8.71
N ASP A 293 2.14 10.78 7.53
CA ASP A 293 1.01 11.22 6.71
C ASP A 293 0.09 10.04 6.33
N PRO A 294 -0.58 9.39 7.30
CA PRO A 294 -1.56 8.36 6.99
C PRO A 294 -2.78 9.02 6.33
N PHE A 295 -3.62 8.23 5.66
CA PHE A 295 -4.85 8.73 5.05
C PHE A 295 -5.66 9.59 6.03
N GLU A 296 -6.09 10.77 5.57
CA GLU A 296 -7.09 11.54 6.30
C GLU A 296 -8.41 10.74 6.35
N GLY A 297 -8.79 10.28 7.54
CA GLY A 297 -9.96 9.43 7.72
C GLY A 297 -10.68 9.57 9.05
N SER A 298 -11.84 8.92 9.14
CA SER A 298 -12.73 8.96 10.29
C SER A 298 -13.44 7.63 10.51
N ASN A 299 -13.48 7.20 11.78
CA ASN A 299 -14.29 6.07 12.24
C ASN A 299 -15.62 6.51 12.88
N LYS A 300 -15.94 7.81 12.86
CA LYS A 300 -17.24 8.33 13.28
C LYS A 300 -18.30 7.89 12.28
N SER A 301 -19.51 7.61 12.76
CA SER A 301 -20.63 7.28 11.88
C SER A 301 -20.96 8.47 10.98
N MET A 302 -21.01 8.24 9.67
CA MET A 302 -21.46 9.20 8.67
C MET A 302 -22.60 8.58 7.85
N PRO A 303 -23.66 9.34 7.54
CA PRO A 303 -24.76 8.83 6.74
C PRO A 303 -24.29 8.60 5.29
N LEU A 304 -24.45 7.37 4.80
CA LEU A 304 -24.27 7.02 3.39
C LEU A 304 -25.50 7.40 2.53
N LEU A 305 -26.59 7.78 3.19
CA LEU A 305 -27.79 8.35 2.61
C LEU A 305 -28.34 9.40 3.58
N THR A 306 -28.30 10.68 3.20
CA THR A 306 -28.73 11.81 4.04
C THR A 306 -30.23 12.00 4.06
N ASN A 307 -30.94 11.50 3.04
CA ASN A 307 -32.41 11.50 3.01
C ASN A 307 -32.93 10.28 2.25
N LYS A 308 -34.01 9.66 2.75
CA LYS A 308 -34.68 8.51 2.11
C LYS A 308 -35.17 8.73 0.68
N LYS A 309 -35.31 9.99 0.23
CA LYS A 309 -35.66 10.33 -1.16
C LYS A 309 -34.45 10.48 -2.08
N ASN A 310 -33.25 10.61 -1.52
CA ASN A 310 -32.00 10.63 -2.28
C ASN A 310 -31.67 9.23 -2.75
N TYR A 311 -30.68 9.09 -3.62
CA TYR A 311 -30.23 7.81 -4.17
C TYR A 311 -28.73 7.82 -4.43
N ASN A 312 -28.12 6.65 -4.52
CA ASN A 312 -26.69 6.50 -4.70
C ASN A 312 -26.32 5.77 -6.00
N PHE A 313 -25.23 6.19 -6.61
CA PHE A 313 -24.42 5.37 -7.51
C PHE A 313 -23.14 4.97 -6.77
N VAL A 314 -22.71 3.71 -6.91
CA VAL A 314 -21.53 3.18 -6.24
C VAL A 314 -20.51 2.72 -7.27
N PHE A 315 -19.27 3.15 -7.11
CA PHE A 315 -18.15 2.75 -7.93
C PHE A 315 -17.24 1.84 -7.10
N ILE A 316 -16.97 0.66 -7.66
CA ILE A 316 -16.09 -0.35 -7.09
C ILE A 316 -14.72 -0.15 -7.75
N PRO A 317 -13.70 0.25 -6.98
CA PRO A 317 -12.32 0.44 -7.45
C PRO A 317 -11.68 -0.85 -7.97
N ASP A 318 -10.44 -0.74 -8.43
CA ASP A 318 -9.62 -1.83 -8.92
C ASP A 318 -9.43 -2.91 -7.83
N THR A 319 -9.98 -4.11 -8.06
CA THR A 319 -10.11 -5.16 -7.02
C THR A 319 -8.99 -6.19 -7.06
N GLN A 320 -7.98 -6.03 -7.92
CA GLN A 320 -7.01 -7.06 -8.24
C GLN A 320 -6.30 -7.64 -7.02
N LYS A 321 -5.96 -6.79 -6.05
CA LYS A 321 -5.28 -7.21 -4.81
C LYS A 321 -6.19 -8.00 -3.88
N TYR A 322 -7.50 -7.74 -3.91
CA TYR A 322 -8.44 -8.57 -3.17
C TYR A 322 -8.63 -9.94 -3.84
N SER A 323 -8.67 -9.99 -5.17
CA SER A 323 -8.74 -11.26 -5.90
C SER A 323 -7.49 -12.12 -5.70
N SER A 324 -6.30 -11.50 -5.61
CA SER A 324 -5.01 -12.21 -5.48
C SER A 324 -4.62 -12.54 -4.04
N GLN A 325 -4.79 -11.61 -3.11
CA GLN A 325 -4.21 -11.71 -1.76
C GLN A 325 -5.25 -11.66 -0.64
N ASN A 326 -6.25 -10.78 -0.73
CA ASN A 326 -7.19 -10.48 0.37
C ASN A 326 -8.67 -10.74 -0.01
N PRO A 327 -9.08 -11.98 -0.36
CA PRO A 327 -10.42 -12.26 -0.87
C PRO A 327 -11.54 -12.00 0.14
N GLU A 328 -11.25 -12.02 1.44
CA GLU A 328 -12.17 -11.63 2.50
C GLU A 328 -12.62 -10.16 2.38
N ILE A 329 -11.74 -9.26 1.92
CA ILE A 329 -12.08 -7.85 1.67
C ILE A 329 -13.06 -7.73 0.51
N PHE A 330 -12.80 -8.45 -0.59
CA PHE A 330 -13.72 -8.46 -1.74
C PHE A 330 -15.09 -9.00 -1.31
N ASN A 331 -15.10 -10.08 -0.53
CA ASN A 331 -16.31 -10.67 0.00
C ASN A 331 -17.08 -9.71 0.90
N SER A 332 -16.39 -8.93 1.76
CA SER A 332 -17.00 -7.91 2.61
C SER A 332 -17.68 -6.81 1.78
N GLN A 333 -17.01 -6.26 0.76
CA GLN A 333 -17.62 -5.27 -0.15
C GLN A 333 -18.90 -5.80 -0.78
N MET A 334 -18.84 -6.99 -1.38
CA MET A 334 -19.99 -7.56 -2.09
C MET A 334 -21.12 -7.98 -1.14
N ASN A 335 -20.79 -8.49 0.04
CA ASN A 335 -21.76 -8.78 1.09
C ASN A 335 -22.47 -7.51 1.56
N TRP A 336 -21.73 -6.43 1.77
CA TRP A 336 -22.29 -5.18 2.20
C TRP A 336 -23.21 -4.58 1.14
N ILE A 337 -22.79 -4.54 -0.14
CA ILE A 337 -23.63 -4.06 -1.24
C ILE A 337 -24.91 -4.90 -1.32
N SER A 338 -24.77 -6.22 -1.30
CA SER A 338 -25.89 -7.19 -1.33
C SER A 338 -26.92 -6.94 -0.22
N LYS A 339 -26.48 -6.64 1.00
CA LYS A 339 -27.34 -6.39 2.16
C LYS A 339 -27.87 -4.95 2.25
N ASN A 340 -27.13 -3.96 1.75
CA ASN A 340 -27.39 -2.55 2.01
C ASN A 340 -27.90 -1.75 0.80
N THR A 341 -27.98 -2.37 -0.39
CA THR A 341 -28.51 -1.71 -1.61
C THR A 341 -29.86 -1.02 -1.36
N LYS A 342 -30.83 -1.73 -0.77
CA LYS A 342 -32.15 -1.16 -0.47
C LYS A 342 -32.08 -0.03 0.57
N LYS A 343 -31.32 -0.24 1.65
CA LYS A 343 -31.18 0.71 2.77
C LYS A 343 -30.56 2.05 2.33
N ASN A 344 -29.55 1.98 1.47
CA ASN A 344 -28.81 3.15 0.97
C ASN A 344 -29.32 3.63 -0.40
N HIS A 345 -30.41 3.06 -0.90
CA HIS A 345 -31.01 3.36 -2.19
C HIS A 345 -29.97 3.40 -3.33
N ILE A 346 -29.16 2.35 -3.40
CA ILE A 346 -28.13 2.19 -4.43
C ILE A 346 -28.82 1.75 -5.73
N ILE A 347 -28.66 2.54 -6.78
CA ILE A 347 -29.32 2.34 -8.08
C ILE A 347 -28.50 1.43 -8.99
N MET A 348 -27.19 1.66 -9.03
CA MET A 348 -26.25 0.94 -9.87
C MET A 348 -24.89 0.89 -9.18
N ASN A 349 -24.23 -0.25 -9.34
CA ASN A 349 -22.85 -0.51 -8.94
C ASN A 349 -21.99 -0.59 -10.21
N SER A 350 -20.84 0.08 -10.26
CA SER A 350 -19.98 0.06 -11.45
C SER A 350 -18.54 -0.28 -11.07
N PHE A 351 -18.03 -1.40 -11.58
CA PHE A 351 -16.63 -1.77 -11.45
C PHE A 351 -15.81 -1.03 -12.50
N VAL A 352 -14.69 -0.43 -12.09
CA VAL A 352 -13.82 0.36 -12.97
C VAL A 352 -12.76 -0.47 -13.70
N GLY A 353 -12.71 -1.79 -13.49
CA GLY A 353 -11.75 -2.70 -14.13
C GLY A 353 -10.71 -3.25 -13.15
N ASP A 354 -9.73 -3.98 -13.70
CA ASP A 354 -8.70 -4.71 -12.96
C ASP A 354 -9.30 -5.60 -11.85
N ILE A 355 -10.09 -6.57 -12.29
CA ILE A 355 -10.76 -7.50 -11.39
C ILE A 355 -9.76 -8.48 -10.78
N VAL A 356 -8.79 -8.94 -11.56
CA VAL A 356 -7.69 -9.84 -11.13
C VAL A 356 -6.34 -9.15 -11.29
N ASP A 357 -5.32 -9.62 -10.57
CA ASP A 357 -3.93 -9.11 -10.59
C ASP A 357 -3.05 -9.89 -11.57
N SER A 358 -3.35 -11.17 -11.72
CA SER A 358 -2.72 -12.05 -12.68
C SER A 358 -3.76 -13.04 -13.17
N ASP A 359 -3.74 -13.34 -14.47
CA ASP A 359 -4.63 -14.31 -15.12
C ASP A 359 -4.41 -15.72 -14.57
N THR A 360 -5.04 -16.00 -13.44
CA THR A 360 -4.93 -17.26 -12.72
C THR A 360 -6.32 -17.71 -12.29
N GLU A 361 -6.58 -19.01 -12.41
CA GLU A 361 -7.88 -19.59 -12.07
C GLU A 361 -8.33 -19.23 -10.66
N LYS A 362 -7.41 -19.26 -9.68
CA LYS A 362 -7.71 -18.91 -8.28
C LYS A 362 -8.26 -17.49 -8.14
N GLN A 363 -7.69 -16.52 -8.84
CA GLN A 363 -8.13 -15.12 -8.77
C GLN A 363 -9.51 -14.94 -9.41
N TRP A 364 -9.75 -15.56 -10.56
CA TRP A 364 -11.07 -15.57 -11.19
C TRP A 364 -12.12 -16.26 -10.30
N GLN A 365 -11.79 -17.37 -9.64
CA GLN A 365 -12.71 -18.01 -8.69
C GLN A 365 -13.02 -17.13 -7.48
N ASN A 366 -12.02 -16.43 -6.94
CA ASN A 366 -12.21 -15.47 -5.86
C ASN A 366 -13.16 -14.34 -6.28
N SER A 367 -12.93 -13.74 -7.46
CA SER A 367 -13.78 -12.66 -7.97
C SER A 367 -15.20 -13.14 -8.29
N LEU A 368 -15.35 -14.33 -8.88
CA LEU A 368 -16.65 -14.94 -9.18
C LEU A 368 -17.44 -15.21 -7.90
N SER A 369 -16.80 -15.76 -6.87
CA SER A 369 -17.42 -16.05 -5.58
C SER A 369 -17.92 -14.77 -4.89
N ALA A 370 -17.16 -13.68 -4.97
CA ALA A 370 -17.55 -12.38 -4.44
C ALA A 370 -18.72 -11.79 -5.25
N ILE A 371 -18.54 -11.58 -6.56
CA ILE A 371 -19.49 -10.84 -7.41
C ILE A 371 -20.82 -11.59 -7.58
N SER A 372 -20.83 -12.93 -7.56
CA SER A 372 -22.07 -13.72 -7.68
C SER A 372 -23.09 -13.47 -6.56
N LYS A 373 -22.69 -12.81 -5.46
CA LYS A 373 -23.61 -12.33 -4.42
C LYS A 373 -24.57 -11.25 -4.94
N LEU A 374 -24.12 -10.43 -5.89
CA LEU A 374 -24.95 -9.43 -6.56
C LEU A 374 -25.95 -10.10 -7.50
N ASP A 375 -25.52 -11.12 -8.25
CA ASP A 375 -26.42 -11.89 -9.12
C ASP A 375 -27.53 -12.58 -8.34
N LYS A 376 -27.19 -13.27 -7.24
CA LYS A 376 -28.17 -13.98 -6.39
C LYS A 376 -29.23 -13.05 -5.81
N GLN A 377 -28.87 -11.80 -5.51
CA GLN A 377 -29.79 -10.79 -4.97
C GLN A 377 -30.38 -9.86 -6.04
N HIS A 378 -30.12 -10.12 -7.33
CA HIS A 378 -30.58 -9.30 -8.45
C HIS A 378 -30.18 -7.81 -8.31
N ILE A 379 -29.01 -7.56 -7.73
CA ILE A 379 -28.49 -6.20 -7.54
C ILE A 379 -27.94 -5.69 -8.88
N PRO A 380 -28.32 -4.48 -9.34
CA PRO A 380 -27.77 -3.93 -10.58
C PRO A 380 -26.28 -3.63 -10.47
N TYR A 381 -25.51 -4.14 -11.44
CA TYR A 381 -24.13 -3.77 -11.66
C TYR A 381 -23.75 -3.77 -13.15
N MET A 382 -22.74 -2.99 -13.49
CA MET A 382 -22.01 -2.98 -14.77
C MET A 382 -20.51 -3.01 -14.48
N MET A 383 -19.68 -3.40 -15.43
CA MET A 383 -18.22 -3.48 -15.20
C MET A 383 -17.40 -3.24 -16.45
N ALA A 384 -16.30 -2.50 -16.30
CA ALA A 384 -15.22 -2.42 -17.27
C ALA A 384 -14.22 -3.58 -17.06
N ALA A 385 -13.46 -3.91 -18.09
CA ALA A 385 -12.21 -4.66 -17.97
C ALA A 385 -11.06 -3.68 -17.74
N GLY A 386 -10.05 -4.10 -16.98
CA GLY A 386 -8.78 -3.40 -16.87
C GLY A 386 -7.64 -4.11 -17.57
N ASN A 387 -6.45 -3.51 -17.54
CA ASN A 387 -5.28 -4.06 -18.23
C ASN A 387 -4.85 -5.43 -17.71
N HIS A 388 -5.15 -5.77 -16.45
CA HIS A 388 -4.86 -7.08 -15.87
C HIS A 388 -5.90 -8.16 -16.23
N ASP A 389 -7.07 -7.77 -16.73
CA ASP A 389 -8.16 -8.70 -17.07
C ASP A 389 -8.04 -9.26 -18.50
N TYR A 390 -7.15 -8.71 -19.31
CA TYR A 390 -6.92 -9.18 -20.68
C TYR A 390 -5.86 -10.28 -20.71
N ALA A 391 -6.25 -11.45 -21.20
CA ALA A 391 -5.32 -12.53 -21.48
C ALA A 391 -5.75 -13.36 -22.70
N ALA A 392 -4.92 -14.33 -23.07
CA ALA A 392 -5.24 -15.28 -24.13
C ALA A 392 -6.55 -16.02 -23.79
N GLY A 393 -7.45 -16.16 -24.76
CA GLY A 393 -8.77 -16.77 -24.54
C GLY A 393 -9.83 -15.84 -23.95
N ASN A 394 -9.54 -14.55 -23.74
CA ASN A 394 -10.47 -13.53 -23.24
C ASN A 394 -11.21 -13.96 -21.95
N PRO A 395 -10.48 -14.29 -20.86
CA PRO A 395 -11.09 -14.77 -19.61
C PRO A 395 -12.11 -13.79 -19.04
N PHE A 396 -11.87 -12.48 -19.16
CA PHE A 396 -12.85 -11.46 -18.80
C PHE A 396 -14.20 -11.65 -19.51
N LEU A 397 -14.24 -11.85 -20.83
CA LEU A 397 -15.49 -12.06 -21.55
C LEU A 397 -16.15 -13.40 -21.20
N THR A 398 -15.36 -14.42 -20.89
CA THR A 398 -15.86 -15.71 -20.41
C THR A 398 -16.62 -15.55 -19.08
N HIS A 399 -16.10 -14.75 -18.15
CA HIS A 399 -16.67 -14.60 -16.82
C HIS A 399 -17.67 -13.45 -16.67
N TYR A 400 -17.44 -12.35 -17.40
CA TYR A 400 -18.09 -11.05 -17.25
C TYR A 400 -18.49 -10.41 -18.58
N GLY A 401 -18.58 -11.20 -19.67
CA GLY A 401 -19.08 -10.72 -20.95
C GLY A 401 -20.61 -10.62 -21.04
N PRO A 402 -21.14 -10.26 -22.23
CA PRO A 402 -22.56 -9.98 -22.45
C PRO A 402 -23.51 -11.11 -22.02
N HIS A 403 -23.08 -12.37 -22.13
CA HIS A 403 -23.88 -13.54 -21.73
C HIS A 403 -24.31 -13.48 -20.26
N ARG A 404 -23.50 -12.91 -19.37
CA ARG A 404 -23.84 -12.74 -17.93
C ARG A 404 -24.94 -11.69 -17.71
N PHE A 405 -25.03 -10.70 -18.60
CA PHE A 405 -25.87 -9.52 -18.42
C PHE A 405 -27.13 -9.49 -19.29
N GLN A 406 -27.16 -10.23 -20.41
CA GLN A 406 -28.22 -10.16 -21.42
C GLN A 406 -29.65 -10.34 -20.89
N ASN A 407 -29.82 -11.08 -19.79
CA ASN A 407 -31.13 -11.34 -19.17
C ASN A 407 -31.49 -10.32 -18.07
N LYS A 408 -30.64 -9.33 -17.78
CA LYS A 408 -30.88 -8.31 -16.76
C LYS A 408 -31.61 -7.14 -17.40
N ALA A 409 -32.78 -6.79 -16.85
CA ALA A 409 -33.69 -5.80 -17.48
C ALA A 409 -33.06 -4.41 -17.75
N TYR A 410 -32.07 -4.01 -16.93
CA TYR A 410 -31.36 -2.74 -17.09
C TYR A 410 -30.32 -2.76 -18.21
N TYR A 411 -29.79 -3.94 -18.58
CA TYR A 411 -28.77 -4.10 -19.60
C TYR A 411 -29.40 -3.94 -20.99
N LYS A 412 -28.81 -3.10 -21.84
CA LYS A 412 -29.41 -2.72 -23.13
C LYS A 412 -28.56 -3.06 -24.35
N GLY A 413 -27.28 -3.37 -24.18
CA GLY A 413 -26.46 -3.88 -25.26
C GLY A 413 -24.96 -3.82 -24.96
N SER A 414 -24.20 -4.46 -25.84
CA SER A 414 -22.74 -4.42 -25.89
C SER A 414 -22.26 -4.08 -27.29
N SER A 415 -21.02 -3.58 -27.37
CA SER A 415 -20.29 -3.42 -28.62
C SER A 415 -19.98 -4.77 -29.27
N GLN A 416 -19.49 -4.71 -30.51
CA GLN A 416 -19.04 -5.89 -31.25
C GLN A 416 -17.91 -6.65 -30.54
N SER A 417 -17.04 -5.95 -29.80
CA SER A 417 -15.98 -6.60 -29.02
C SER A 417 -16.51 -7.35 -27.80
N GLY A 418 -17.70 -6.99 -27.31
CA GLY A 418 -18.29 -7.49 -26.07
C GLY A 418 -17.76 -6.83 -24.80
N TYR A 419 -16.72 -5.99 -24.87
CA TYR A 419 -16.11 -5.35 -23.70
C TYR A 419 -16.79 -4.02 -23.33
N SER A 420 -17.28 -3.25 -24.32
CA SER A 420 -18.07 -2.06 -24.05
C SER A 420 -19.55 -2.42 -23.96
N SER A 421 -20.29 -1.79 -23.06
CA SER A 421 -21.70 -2.10 -22.83
C SER A 421 -22.46 -0.95 -22.19
N PHE A 422 -23.79 -1.00 -22.23
CA PHE A 422 -24.59 0.04 -21.58
C PHE A 422 -25.83 -0.48 -20.89
N ALA A 423 -26.26 0.27 -19.89
CA ALA A 423 -27.46 0.04 -19.12
C ALA A 423 -28.31 1.31 -19.02
N ILE A 424 -29.61 1.14 -18.86
CA ILE A 424 -30.54 2.21 -18.54
C ILE A 424 -31.22 1.90 -17.20
N VAL A 425 -31.16 2.84 -16.27
CA VAL A 425 -31.75 2.73 -14.93
C VAL A 425 -32.56 3.97 -14.57
N LYS A 426 -33.64 3.77 -13.79
CA LYS A 426 -34.45 4.87 -13.27
C LYS A 426 -33.97 5.24 -11.87
N ALA A 427 -33.79 6.53 -11.62
CA ALA A 427 -33.49 7.05 -10.29
C ALA A 427 -33.99 8.48 -10.12
N GLY A 428 -34.62 8.75 -8.97
CA GLY A 428 -35.25 10.05 -8.71
C GLY A 428 -36.18 10.47 -9.84
N SER A 429 -35.91 11.65 -10.41
CA SER A 429 -36.71 12.23 -11.50
C SER A 429 -36.26 11.82 -12.91
N TYR A 430 -35.20 11.01 -13.06
CA TYR A 430 -34.52 10.80 -14.34
C TYR A 430 -34.36 9.32 -14.71
N GLN A 431 -34.10 9.07 -16.00
CA GLN A 431 -33.57 7.80 -16.50
C GLN A 431 -32.12 8.02 -16.92
N TYR A 432 -31.21 7.30 -16.28
CA TYR A 432 -29.78 7.42 -16.49
C TYR A 432 -29.30 6.37 -17.49
N LEU A 433 -28.37 6.79 -18.35
CA LEU A 433 -27.53 5.91 -19.14
C LEU A 433 -26.23 5.67 -18.38
N VAL A 434 -25.87 4.40 -18.17
CA VAL A 434 -24.54 4.01 -17.66
C VAL A 434 -23.81 3.33 -18.79
N LEU A 435 -22.76 3.99 -19.30
CA LEU A 435 -22.01 3.55 -20.47
C LEU A 435 -20.62 3.07 -20.03
N ILE A 436 -20.33 1.80 -20.25
CA ILE A 436 -19.00 1.21 -20.10
C ILE A 436 -18.27 1.30 -21.44
N VAL A 437 -17.11 1.93 -21.45
CA VAL A 437 -16.23 2.01 -22.63
C VAL A 437 -14.91 1.33 -22.31
N ASP A 438 -14.56 0.29 -23.08
CA ASP A 438 -13.36 -0.51 -22.85
C ASP A 438 -12.07 0.26 -23.18
N MET A 439 -11.03 0.11 -22.35
CA MET A 439 -9.73 0.77 -22.56
C MET A 439 -9.00 0.20 -23.79
N LYS A 440 -8.85 -1.12 -23.88
CA LYS A 440 -8.03 -1.77 -24.92
C LYS A 440 -8.70 -1.76 -26.29
N ASN A 441 -10.03 -1.87 -26.32
CA ASN A 441 -10.84 -1.90 -27.53
C ASN A 441 -11.50 -0.55 -27.83
N LEU A 442 -11.13 0.53 -27.12
CA LEU A 442 -11.71 1.88 -27.29
C LEU A 442 -11.88 2.26 -28.76
N HIS A 443 -10.81 2.17 -29.56
CA HIS A 443 -10.87 2.52 -30.98
C HIS A 443 -11.85 1.64 -31.80
N LYS A 444 -11.97 0.35 -31.46
CA LYS A 444 -12.88 -0.57 -32.17
C LYS A 444 -14.34 -0.30 -31.81
N ASP A 445 -14.58 0.10 -30.56
CA ASP A 445 -15.92 0.29 -30.00
C ASP A 445 -16.40 1.74 -30.08
N LEU A 446 -15.53 2.67 -30.50
CA LEU A 446 -15.78 4.12 -30.46
C LEU A 446 -17.07 4.53 -31.20
N GLN A 447 -17.21 4.08 -32.45
CA GLN A 447 -18.40 4.41 -33.26
C GLN A 447 -19.68 3.82 -32.66
N TRP A 448 -19.58 2.64 -32.04
CA TRP A 448 -20.71 2.04 -31.33
C TRP A 448 -21.09 2.88 -30.10
N ALA A 449 -20.11 3.31 -29.32
CA ALA A 449 -20.34 4.14 -28.13
C ALA A 449 -20.95 5.50 -28.49
N GLU A 450 -20.46 6.14 -29.54
CA GLU A 450 -21.02 7.38 -30.10
C GLU A 450 -22.49 7.16 -30.52
N GLY A 451 -22.79 6.09 -31.25
CA GLY A 451 -24.15 5.76 -31.65
C GLY A 451 -25.10 5.51 -30.47
N VAL A 452 -24.62 4.91 -29.38
CA VAL A 452 -25.41 4.75 -28.14
C VAL A 452 -25.72 6.12 -27.51
N LEU A 453 -24.74 7.03 -27.47
CA LEU A 453 -24.95 8.38 -26.95
C LEU A 453 -25.95 9.16 -27.80
N ASP A 454 -25.82 9.10 -29.12
CA ASP A 454 -26.72 9.80 -30.06
C ASP A 454 -28.17 9.33 -29.97
N GLN A 455 -28.39 8.03 -29.74
CA GLN A 455 -29.74 7.47 -29.55
C GLN A 455 -30.36 7.81 -28.19
N HIS A 456 -29.57 8.32 -27.24
CA HIS A 456 -29.96 8.53 -25.85
C HIS A 456 -29.59 9.93 -25.33
N GLN A 457 -29.63 10.94 -26.20
CA GLN A 457 -29.32 12.34 -25.86
C GLN A 457 -30.21 12.93 -24.76
N ASP A 458 -31.36 12.30 -24.48
CA ASP A 458 -32.32 12.70 -23.45
C ASP A 458 -32.03 12.15 -22.04
N LYS A 459 -30.98 11.33 -21.87
CA LYS A 459 -30.70 10.62 -20.60
C LYS A 459 -29.38 11.08 -20.00
N PRO A 460 -29.33 11.52 -18.73
CA PRO A 460 -28.07 11.85 -18.09
C PRO A 460 -27.15 10.63 -18.08
N THR A 461 -25.91 10.82 -18.55
CA THR A 461 -24.98 9.72 -18.79
C THR A 461 -23.80 9.76 -17.82
N ILE A 462 -23.56 8.62 -17.17
CA ILE A 462 -22.33 8.31 -16.46
C ILE A 462 -21.51 7.39 -17.36
N LEU A 463 -20.32 7.83 -17.76
CA LEU A 463 -19.37 7.04 -18.54
C LEU A 463 -18.32 6.44 -17.62
N VAL A 464 -18.13 5.13 -17.67
CA VAL A 464 -17.10 4.42 -16.93
C VAL A 464 -16.13 3.78 -17.91
N SER A 465 -14.85 3.99 -17.71
CA SER A 465 -13.78 3.31 -18.45
C SER A 465 -12.63 3.04 -17.49
N HIS A 466 -11.76 2.09 -17.81
CA HIS A 466 -10.62 1.84 -16.93
C HIS A 466 -9.60 2.98 -16.96
N ASP A 467 -9.46 3.67 -18.09
CA ASP A 467 -8.41 4.66 -18.34
C ASP A 467 -8.98 5.99 -18.89
N ILE A 468 -9.01 7.05 -18.06
CA ILE A 468 -9.45 8.39 -18.46
C ILE A 468 -8.52 9.48 -17.89
N ILE A 469 -8.52 9.66 -16.57
CA ILE A 469 -7.67 10.64 -15.88
C ILE A 469 -6.77 9.95 -14.85
N PHE A 470 -5.67 10.60 -14.49
CA PHE A 470 -4.74 10.15 -13.46
C PHE A 470 -4.38 11.28 -12.51
N PRO A 471 -4.05 10.98 -11.23
CA PRO A 471 -3.54 11.99 -10.32
C PRO A 471 -2.10 12.35 -10.70
N ASP A 472 -1.82 13.65 -10.73
CA ASP A 472 -0.46 14.20 -10.85
C ASP A 472 -0.23 15.21 -9.71
N VAL A 473 1.02 15.55 -9.40
CA VAL A 473 1.36 16.45 -8.29
C VAL A 473 2.11 17.66 -8.82
N ILE A 474 1.51 18.84 -8.65
CA ILE A 474 2.12 20.14 -8.98
C ILE A 474 2.07 21.00 -7.72
N ASN A 475 3.22 21.56 -7.31
CA ASN A 475 3.33 22.41 -6.11
C ASN A 475 2.73 21.77 -4.83
N ASN A 476 2.94 20.46 -4.65
CA ASN A 476 2.39 19.65 -3.55
C ASN A 476 0.85 19.56 -3.52
N GLU A 477 0.17 19.88 -4.62
CA GLU A 477 -1.27 19.68 -4.77
C GLU A 477 -1.55 18.59 -5.80
N THR A 478 -2.46 17.68 -5.47
CA THR A 478 -2.95 16.67 -6.41
C THR A 478 -3.88 17.30 -7.43
N ILE A 479 -3.53 17.16 -8.71
CA ILE A 479 -4.35 17.58 -9.85
C ILE A 479 -4.80 16.36 -10.67
N ALA A 480 -5.81 16.53 -11.51
CA ALA A 480 -6.22 15.53 -12.49
C ALA A 480 -5.58 15.83 -13.86
N ALA A 481 -4.83 14.88 -14.40
CA ALA A 481 -4.28 14.91 -15.75
C ALA A 481 -4.97 13.88 -16.65
N GLU A 482 -4.91 14.07 -17.97
CA GLU A 482 -5.60 13.19 -18.95
C GLU A 482 -4.63 12.21 -19.60
N SER A 483 -5.04 10.94 -19.68
CA SER A 483 -4.33 9.93 -20.45
C SER A 483 -4.55 10.08 -21.95
N ALA A 484 -3.89 9.25 -22.76
CA ALA A 484 -4.14 9.21 -24.21
C ALA A 484 -5.59 8.78 -24.52
N ASN A 485 -6.08 7.72 -23.85
CA ASN A 485 -7.46 7.26 -23.98
C ASN A 485 -8.44 8.30 -23.44
N GLY A 486 -8.12 8.96 -22.31
CA GLY A 486 -8.94 10.02 -21.74
C GLY A 486 -9.12 11.21 -22.67
N ARG A 487 -8.06 11.64 -23.37
CA ARG A 487 -8.16 12.70 -24.39
C ARG A 487 -9.07 12.29 -25.56
N LEU A 488 -8.99 11.03 -25.99
CA LEU A 488 -9.85 10.50 -27.05
C LEU A 488 -11.32 10.43 -26.61
N ILE A 489 -11.58 9.85 -25.43
CA ILE A 489 -12.92 9.80 -24.83
C ILE A 489 -13.48 11.22 -24.67
N TRP A 490 -12.69 12.16 -24.15
CA TRP A 490 -13.12 13.54 -24.01
C TRP A 490 -13.53 14.14 -25.35
N LYS A 491 -12.68 14.01 -26.36
CA LYS A 491 -12.89 14.58 -27.69
C LYS A 491 -14.12 14.00 -28.38
N GLU A 492 -14.27 12.68 -28.39
CA GLU A 492 -15.22 11.97 -29.25
C GLU A 492 -16.54 11.61 -28.55
N LEU A 493 -16.54 11.43 -27.22
CA LEU A 493 -17.70 10.91 -26.48
C LEU A 493 -18.25 11.85 -25.39
N VAL A 494 -17.54 12.91 -25.02
CA VAL A 494 -17.92 13.75 -23.86
C VAL A 494 -18.11 15.21 -24.24
N LYS A 495 -17.16 15.80 -24.97
CA LYS A 495 -17.12 17.24 -25.23
C LYS A 495 -18.38 17.70 -25.97
N ASP A 496 -18.90 16.89 -26.88
CA ASP A 496 -20.02 17.24 -27.77
C ASP A 496 -21.34 16.56 -27.37
N HIS A 497 -21.28 15.55 -26.50
CA HIS A 497 -22.44 14.85 -25.95
C HIS A 497 -22.85 15.46 -24.60
N ASN A 498 -23.74 16.45 -24.65
CA ASN A 498 -24.13 17.24 -23.48
C ASN A 498 -24.76 16.41 -22.33
N GLN A 499 -25.32 15.26 -22.65
CA GLN A 499 -25.89 14.33 -21.70
C GLN A 499 -24.84 13.64 -20.80
N VAL A 500 -23.58 13.53 -21.25
CA VAL A 500 -22.49 13.03 -20.41
C VAL A 500 -22.14 14.08 -19.36
N PHE A 501 -22.30 13.72 -18.10
CA PHE A 501 -22.08 14.64 -16.97
C PHE A 501 -21.07 14.12 -15.96
N MET A 502 -20.71 12.84 -16.02
CA MET A 502 -19.76 12.22 -15.13
C MET A 502 -18.94 11.17 -15.88
N THR A 503 -17.63 11.19 -15.68
CA THR A 503 -16.72 10.11 -16.10
C THR A 503 -15.98 9.53 -14.90
N VAL A 504 -15.85 8.22 -14.84
CA VAL A 504 -15.20 7.52 -13.72
C VAL A 504 -14.21 6.48 -14.24
N ASN A 505 -13.01 6.44 -13.66
CA ASN A 505 -12.00 5.46 -14.02
C ASN A 505 -11.16 4.91 -12.85
N GLY A 506 -10.43 3.84 -13.13
CA GLY A 506 -9.42 3.21 -12.27
C GLY A 506 -8.02 3.37 -12.88
N HIS A 507 -7.28 2.27 -13.01
CA HIS A 507 -5.99 2.11 -13.70
C HIS A 507 -4.80 2.79 -13.01
N TYR A 508 -4.89 4.09 -12.76
CA TYR A 508 -3.81 4.88 -12.18
C TYR A 508 -3.89 4.88 -10.66
N PHE A 509 -2.76 4.73 -9.98
CA PHE A 509 -2.71 4.71 -8.52
C PHE A 509 -3.14 6.05 -7.94
N GLY A 510 -4.02 6.01 -6.92
CA GLY A 510 -4.48 7.17 -6.19
C GLY A 510 -5.82 7.71 -6.70
N ILE A 511 -6.14 8.91 -6.22
CA ILE A 511 -7.43 9.56 -6.45
C ILE A 511 -7.25 11.00 -6.87
N ALA A 512 -8.11 11.44 -7.77
CA ALA A 512 -8.25 12.84 -8.14
C ALA A 512 -9.65 13.05 -8.69
N HIS A 513 -10.11 14.29 -8.64
CA HIS A 513 -11.30 14.71 -9.38
C HIS A 513 -11.09 16.09 -9.99
N GLN A 514 -11.86 16.37 -11.03
CA GLN A 514 -11.96 17.70 -11.62
C GLN A 514 -13.36 17.94 -12.20
N VAL A 515 -13.69 19.21 -12.44
CA VAL A 515 -14.89 19.61 -13.17
C VAL A 515 -14.47 20.40 -14.41
N LYS A 516 -14.87 19.93 -15.58
CA LYS A 516 -14.61 20.57 -16.87
C LYS A 516 -15.90 21.03 -17.53
N LYS A 517 -15.82 22.03 -18.39
CA LYS A 517 -16.95 22.45 -19.25
C LYS A 517 -16.94 21.69 -20.56
N ASN A 518 -18.06 21.10 -20.94
CA ASN A 518 -18.28 20.58 -22.30
C ASN A 518 -18.53 21.72 -23.30
N ARG A 519 -18.73 21.41 -24.59
CA ARG A 519 -18.98 22.42 -25.64
C ARG A 519 -20.25 23.25 -25.37
N ALA A 520 -21.26 22.67 -24.72
CA ALA A 520 -22.48 23.38 -24.33
C ALA A 520 -22.29 24.28 -23.09
N GLY A 521 -21.09 24.35 -22.50
CA GLY A 521 -20.81 25.15 -21.31
C GLY A 521 -21.31 24.52 -20.00
N ASN A 522 -21.72 23.25 -20.03
CA ASN A 522 -22.19 22.52 -18.86
C ASN A 522 -21.06 21.73 -18.19
N ASP A 523 -21.19 21.56 -16.88
CA ASP A 523 -20.21 20.83 -16.06
C ASP A 523 -20.20 19.33 -16.38
N VAL A 524 -18.99 18.78 -16.43
CA VAL A 524 -18.68 17.35 -16.51
C VAL A 524 -17.70 17.04 -15.39
N ILE A 525 -18.12 16.16 -14.48
CA ILE A 525 -17.31 15.69 -13.37
C ILE A 525 -16.43 14.56 -13.88
N GLN A 526 -15.13 14.61 -13.62
CA GLN A 526 -14.23 13.48 -13.88
C GLN A 526 -13.60 13.05 -12.57
N MET A 527 -13.55 11.74 -12.32
CA MET A 527 -12.87 11.20 -11.13
C MET A 527 -12.15 9.89 -11.43
N VAL A 528 -10.96 9.75 -10.88
CA VAL A 528 -10.24 8.49 -10.76
C VAL A 528 -10.35 7.99 -9.33
N VAL A 529 -10.73 6.72 -9.16
CA VAL A 529 -11.02 6.10 -7.88
C VAL A 529 -10.25 4.79 -7.74
N ASN A 530 -8.96 4.88 -7.44
CA ASN A 530 -8.10 3.71 -7.32
C ASN A 530 -7.31 3.74 -6.02
N TYR A 531 -7.58 2.76 -5.15
CA TYR A 531 -6.91 2.64 -3.85
C TYR A 531 -5.95 1.44 -3.81
N GLN A 532 -5.66 0.80 -4.95
CA GLN A 532 -4.96 -0.49 -4.96
C GLN A 532 -3.52 -0.46 -4.42
N SER A 533 -2.89 0.72 -4.42
CA SER A 533 -1.54 0.93 -3.89
C SER A 533 -1.52 1.07 -2.37
N ASP A 534 -2.70 1.29 -1.77
CA ASP A 534 -2.87 1.54 -0.36
C ASP A 534 -2.94 0.23 0.43
N TYR A 535 -2.95 0.36 1.75
CA TYR A 535 -2.99 -0.75 2.67
C TYR A 535 -4.08 -1.79 2.33
N ARG A 536 -3.67 -3.06 2.27
CA ARG A 536 -4.41 -4.27 1.87
C ARG A 536 -5.03 -4.20 0.48
N GLY A 537 -4.50 -3.35 -0.40
CA GLY A 537 -5.08 -3.09 -1.72
C GLY A 537 -6.21 -2.07 -1.71
N GLY A 538 -6.24 -1.18 -0.72
CA GLY A 538 -7.28 -0.16 -0.57
C GLY A 538 -8.34 -0.49 0.46
N ASN A 539 -8.05 -1.41 1.37
CA ASN A 539 -8.81 -1.67 2.60
C ASN A 539 -10.34 -1.83 2.44
N GLY A 540 -10.80 -2.25 1.26
CA GLY A 540 -12.22 -2.40 0.92
C GLY A 540 -12.96 -1.11 0.61
N TRP A 541 -12.30 0.01 0.33
CA TRP A 541 -12.96 1.28 0.04
C TRP A 541 -13.82 1.24 -1.24
N LEU A 542 -14.98 1.89 -1.17
CA LEU A 542 -15.95 2.11 -2.25
C LEU A 542 -16.17 3.62 -2.41
N ARG A 543 -16.40 4.11 -3.63
CA ARG A 543 -16.86 5.49 -3.86
C ARG A 543 -18.37 5.51 -4.01
N LEU A 544 -19.07 6.22 -3.13
CA LEU A 544 -20.50 6.50 -3.23
C LEU A 544 -20.72 7.94 -3.69
N VAL A 545 -21.68 8.12 -4.59
CA VAL A 545 -22.18 9.42 -5.01
C VAL A 545 -23.67 9.50 -4.72
N GLU A 546 -24.04 10.31 -3.74
CA GLU A 546 -25.42 10.53 -3.34
C GLU A 546 -26.01 11.73 -4.10
N PHE A 547 -27.15 11.52 -4.73
CA PHE A 547 -27.88 12.51 -5.50
C PHE A 547 -29.01 13.10 -4.66
N ASN A 548 -28.95 14.39 -4.36
CA ASN A 548 -29.95 15.12 -3.62
C ASN A 548 -30.63 16.17 -4.50
N GLU A 549 -31.62 15.73 -5.28
CA GLU A 549 -32.36 16.60 -6.21
C GLU A 549 -33.09 17.75 -5.50
N LYS A 550 -33.55 17.54 -4.27
CA LYS A 550 -34.26 18.59 -3.52
C LYS A 550 -33.35 19.75 -3.14
N LYS A 551 -32.08 19.46 -2.81
CA LYS A 551 -31.09 20.47 -2.42
C LYS A 551 -30.18 20.91 -3.57
N ASN A 552 -30.30 20.29 -4.75
CA ASN A 552 -29.37 20.48 -5.86
C ASN A 552 -27.92 20.22 -5.44
N GLN A 553 -27.66 19.05 -4.86
CA GLN A 553 -26.31 18.66 -4.38
C GLN A 553 -25.96 17.22 -4.73
N LEU A 554 -24.68 17.00 -5.02
CA LEU A 554 -24.04 15.69 -5.09
C LEU A 554 -23.09 15.53 -3.89
N PHE A 555 -23.18 14.41 -3.18
CA PHE A 555 -22.26 14.11 -2.07
C PHE A 555 -21.37 12.93 -2.46
N PHE A 556 -20.06 13.14 -2.44
CA PHE A 556 -19.06 12.13 -2.72
C PHE A 556 -18.49 11.62 -1.39
N ARG A 557 -18.48 10.30 -1.21
CA ARG A 557 -17.97 9.66 0.02
C ARG A 557 -17.21 8.40 -0.32
N THR A 558 -15.99 8.29 0.20
CA THR A 558 -15.24 7.04 0.23
C THR A 558 -15.52 6.29 1.53
N TYR A 559 -15.94 5.03 1.44
CA TYR A 559 -16.37 4.22 2.58
C TYR A 559 -15.86 2.79 2.46
N SER A 560 -15.32 2.21 3.54
CA SER A 560 -14.92 0.80 3.61
C SER A 560 -15.93 -0.02 4.43
N PRO A 561 -16.69 -0.92 3.79
CA PRO A 561 -17.46 -1.93 4.50
C PRO A 561 -16.59 -2.87 5.36
N TYR A 562 -15.40 -3.21 4.89
CA TYR A 562 -14.50 -4.14 5.56
C TYR A 562 -14.03 -3.59 6.91
N VAL A 563 -13.61 -2.32 6.95
CA VAL A 563 -13.22 -1.65 8.19
C VAL A 563 -14.44 -1.39 9.09
N ASP A 564 -15.63 -1.18 8.53
CA ASP A 564 -16.85 -1.05 9.33
C ASP A 564 -17.22 -2.34 10.06
N GLU A 565 -16.96 -3.50 9.44
CA GLU A 565 -17.17 -4.83 10.03
C GLU A 565 -16.14 -5.15 11.14
N MET A 566 -14.94 -4.57 11.10
CA MET A 566 -13.92 -4.77 12.14
C MET A 566 -14.38 -4.27 13.52
N THR A 567 -14.05 -5.05 14.54
CA THR A 567 -14.12 -4.65 15.94
C THR A 567 -13.05 -3.59 16.25
N LYS A 568 -13.21 -2.89 17.39
CA LYS A 568 -12.19 -1.92 17.85
C LYS A 568 -10.82 -2.55 18.10
N LYS A 569 -10.76 -3.86 18.41
CA LYS A 569 -9.50 -4.56 18.69
C LYS A 569 -8.76 -4.99 17.43
N GLU A 570 -9.48 -5.21 16.33
CA GLU A 570 -8.89 -5.61 15.03
C GLU A 570 -8.34 -4.41 14.25
N ARG A 571 -8.84 -3.19 14.52
CA ARG A 571 -8.42 -2.00 13.81
C ARG A 571 -7.03 -1.51 14.23
N THR A 572 -6.23 -1.20 13.22
CA THR A 572 -4.96 -0.47 13.30
C THR A 572 -5.18 1.05 13.12
N TYR A 573 -4.12 1.86 13.20
CA TYR A 573 -4.23 3.32 13.08
C TYR A 573 -4.55 3.83 11.66
N ILE A 574 -4.52 2.96 10.64
CA ILE A 574 -4.91 3.30 9.26
C ILE A 574 -6.26 2.71 8.84
N ASP A 575 -6.92 1.97 9.75
CA ASP A 575 -8.23 1.39 9.49
C ASP A 575 -9.33 2.44 9.73
N TYR A 576 -9.66 3.18 8.67
CA TYR A 576 -10.74 4.16 8.63
C TYR A 576 -11.95 3.71 7.83
N LYS A 577 -13.13 3.77 8.46
CA LYS A 577 -14.43 3.57 7.80
C LYS A 577 -14.66 4.55 6.66
N PHE A 578 -14.28 5.80 6.85
CA PHE A 578 -14.46 6.88 5.90
C PHE A 578 -13.13 7.57 5.64
N LEU A 579 -12.80 7.83 4.38
CA LEU A 579 -11.73 8.77 4.04
C LEU A 579 -12.33 10.18 3.91
N THR A 580 -11.67 11.16 4.50
CA THR A 580 -12.17 12.54 4.66
C THR A 580 -11.37 13.59 3.91
N GLY A 581 -10.24 13.22 3.30
CA GLY A 581 -9.46 14.14 2.47
C GLY A 581 -10.25 14.71 1.30
N ALA A 582 -9.78 15.83 0.75
CA ALA A 582 -10.52 16.64 -0.24
C ALA A 582 -10.93 15.86 -1.51
N ASN A 583 -10.16 14.86 -1.93
CA ASN A 583 -10.49 13.98 -3.07
C ASN A 583 -11.38 12.78 -2.71
N ASN A 584 -11.60 12.53 -1.41
CA ASN A 584 -12.35 11.40 -0.86
C ASN A 584 -13.75 11.77 -0.38
N SER A 585 -13.91 12.94 0.24
CA SER A 585 -15.20 13.41 0.71
C SER A 585 -15.41 14.87 0.38
N PHE A 586 -16.35 15.14 -0.53
CA PHE A 586 -16.68 16.49 -0.96
C PHE A 586 -18.14 16.59 -1.42
N ILE A 587 -18.62 17.82 -1.55
CA ILE A 587 -19.98 18.13 -1.99
C ILE A 587 -19.86 19.05 -3.21
N LEU A 588 -20.64 18.77 -4.25
CA LEU A 588 -20.79 19.67 -5.38
C LEU A 588 -22.22 20.20 -5.44
N ASP A 589 -22.37 21.50 -5.61
CA ASP A 589 -23.65 22.09 -5.96
C ASP A 589 -23.99 21.72 -7.41
N TRP A 590 -25.20 21.21 -7.61
CA TRP A 590 -25.60 20.57 -8.85
C TRP A 590 -27.09 20.80 -9.13
N ASP A 591 -27.39 21.80 -9.95
CA ASP A 591 -28.76 22.06 -10.42
C ASP A 591 -29.19 20.99 -11.42
N PHE A 592 -29.83 19.93 -10.91
CA PHE A 592 -30.26 18.77 -11.70
C PHE A 592 -31.23 19.17 -12.82
N LYS A 593 -32.19 20.07 -12.53
CA LYS A 593 -33.18 20.48 -13.52
C LYS A 593 -32.50 21.18 -14.69
N ARG A 594 -31.63 22.14 -14.41
CA ARG A 594 -30.87 22.84 -15.45
C ARG A 594 -29.92 21.89 -16.18
N ARG A 595 -29.17 21.06 -15.45
CA ARG A 595 -28.13 20.20 -16.02
C ARG A 595 -28.69 19.07 -16.89
N PHE A 596 -29.86 18.56 -16.55
CA PHE A 596 -30.51 17.43 -17.22
C PHE A 596 -31.70 17.86 -18.09
N THR A 597 -31.76 19.14 -18.45
CA THR A 597 -32.57 19.61 -19.58
C THR A 597 -31.69 19.56 -20.81
N PHE A 598 -31.77 18.45 -21.55
CA PHE A 598 -31.09 18.31 -22.83
C PHE A 598 -32.00 18.88 -23.92
N LYS A 599 -31.46 19.79 -24.73
CA LYS A 599 -32.16 20.39 -25.88
C LYS A 599 -31.71 19.74 -27.15
#